data_AF-A0A9E1A7W7-F1
#
_entry.id   AF-A0A9E1A7W7-F1
#
_cell.length_a   1.000
_cell.length_b   1.000
_cell.length_c   1.000
_cell.angle_alpha   90.00
_cell.angle_beta   90.00
_cell.angle_gamma   90.00
#
_symmetry.space_group_name_H-M   'P 1'
#
loop_
_entity.id
_entity.type
_entity.pdbx_description
1 polymer ?
#
loop_
_entity_poly.entity_id
_entity_poly.type
_entity_poly.pdbx_seq_one_letter_code
_entity_poly.pdbx_strand_id
1 'polypeptide(L)'
;MKVLITFVLLLAAWAGCPLEVMAQQANTTVSRTTVAKDKEPDSVEISAYDNKIVVENAPAGSKLEVYSVVGIRVKEIPMKQPSGEYTVDLAKGYYIVRIGDTVRKVSIR
;
A
#
# COMPACT_ATOMS: atom_id res chain seq x y z
N MET A 1 -28.06 8.09 -54.46
CA MET A 1 -28.15 8.43 -53.03
C MET A 1 -28.06 7.22 -52.08
N LYS A 2 -28.55 6.01 -52.44
CA LYS A 2 -28.48 4.81 -51.56
C LYS A 2 -27.05 4.29 -51.29
N VAL A 3 -26.11 4.44 -52.23
CA VAL A 3 -24.71 3.99 -52.09
C VAL A 3 -23.91 4.87 -51.09
N LEU A 4 -24.27 6.15 -50.98
CA LEU A 4 -23.63 7.08 -50.06
C LEU A 4 -24.01 6.78 -48.60
N ILE A 5 -25.29 6.42 -48.39
CA ILE A 5 -25.82 6.06 -47.06
C ILE A 5 -25.21 4.74 -46.57
N THR A 6 -24.99 3.76 -47.46
CA THR A 6 -24.33 2.49 -47.09
C THR A 6 -22.86 2.68 -46.69
N PHE A 7 -22.15 3.63 -47.30
CA PHE A 7 -20.76 3.92 -46.93
C PHE A 7 -20.65 4.62 -45.56
N VAL A 8 -21.58 5.52 -45.24
CA VAL A 8 -21.64 6.20 -43.93
C VAL A 8 -22.00 5.23 -42.81
N LEU A 9 -22.89 4.26 -43.07
CA LEU A 9 -23.27 3.26 -42.07
C LEU A 9 -22.16 2.25 -41.75
N LEU A 10 -21.28 1.96 -42.72
CA LEU A 10 -20.15 1.03 -42.56
C LEU A 10 -19.00 1.64 -41.73
N LEU A 11 -18.83 2.96 -41.77
CA LEU A 11 -17.82 3.71 -41.00
C LEU A 11 -18.17 3.83 -39.52
N ALA A 12 -19.46 3.85 -39.16
CA ALA A 12 -19.90 3.95 -37.77
C ALA A 12 -19.72 2.64 -36.96
N ALA A 13 -19.55 1.50 -37.63
CA ALA A 13 -19.39 0.19 -36.98
C ALA A 13 -18.00 -0.03 -36.33
N TRP A 14 -16.99 0.78 -36.68
CA TRP A 14 -15.62 0.65 -36.16
C TRP A 14 -15.32 1.55 -34.96
N ALA A 15 -16.24 2.46 -34.59
CA ALA A 15 -16.10 3.30 -33.40
C ALA A 15 -16.63 2.64 -32.12
N GLY A 16 -17.25 1.46 -32.24
CA GLY A 16 -17.76 0.67 -31.12
C GLY A 16 -16.76 -0.38 -30.64
N CYS A 17 -15.47 -0.04 -30.51
CA CYS A 17 -14.58 -0.86 -29.71
C CYS A 17 -14.90 -0.56 -28.24
N PRO A 18 -15.49 -1.47 -27.45
CA PRO A 18 -15.34 -1.36 -26.02
C PRO A 18 -13.84 -1.37 -25.77
N LEU A 19 -13.30 -0.27 -25.26
CA LEU A 19 -12.04 -0.33 -24.55
C LEU A 19 -12.31 -1.27 -23.40
N GLU A 20 -12.01 -2.56 -23.60
CA GLU A 20 -11.87 -3.53 -22.54
C GLU A 20 -10.75 -2.97 -21.67
N VAL A 21 -11.16 -2.21 -20.67
CA VAL A 21 -10.31 -1.82 -19.56
C VAL A 21 -9.84 -3.14 -18.98
N MET A 22 -8.58 -3.48 -19.24
CA MET A 22 -7.90 -4.51 -18.50
C MET A 22 -7.74 -3.98 -17.08
N ALA A 23 -8.78 -4.18 -16.27
CA ALA A 23 -8.62 -4.21 -14.84
C ALA A 23 -7.67 -5.38 -14.57
N GLN A 24 -6.38 -5.06 -14.41
CA GLN A 24 -5.44 -5.94 -13.74
C GLN A 24 -6.01 -6.14 -12.33
N GLN A 25 -6.81 -7.19 -12.19
CA GLN A 25 -7.24 -7.71 -10.93
C GLN A 25 -5.94 -8.14 -10.24
N ALA A 26 -5.38 -7.22 -9.45
CA ALA A 26 -4.37 -7.55 -8.47
C ALA A 26 -5.04 -8.53 -7.53
N ASN A 27 -4.87 -9.81 -7.84
CA ASN A 27 -5.25 -10.93 -7.01
C ASN A 27 -4.49 -10.75 -5.70
N THR A 28 -5.09 -10.00 -4.77
CA THR A 28 -4.75 -10.10 -3.35
C THR A 28 -5.47 -11.34 -2.85
N THR A 29 -5.16 -12.48 -3.47
CA THR A 29 -5.37 -13.78 -2.87
C THR A 29 -4.50 -13.77 -1.64
N VAL A 30 -5.19 -13.87 -0.52
CA VAL A 30 -4.65 -14.16 0.80
C VAL A 30 -3.79 -15.42 0.69
N SER A 31 -2.52 -15.25 0.35
CA SER A 31 -1.51 -16.30 0.38
C SER A 31 -0.39 -15.81 1.28
N ARG A 32 -0.59 -16.09 2.56
CA ARG A 32 0.46 -16.13 3.55
C ARG A 32 1.44 -17.23 3.14
N THR A 33 2.51 -16.90 2.41
CA THR A 33 3.76 -17.68 2.38
C THR A 33 4.89 -16.75 1.94
N THR A 34 5.95 -16.77 2.72
CA THR A 34 7.25 -16.13 2.58
C THR A 34 7.76 -16.03 1.13
N VAL A 35 8.05 -14.80 0.67
CA VAL A 35 8.93 -14.57 -0.49
C VAL A 35 10.14 -13.80 0.03
N ALA A 36 11.27 -14.49 0.04
CA ALA A 36 12.58 -13.94 0.33
C ALA A 36 13.18 -13.28 -0.92
N LYS A 37 13.83 -12.12 -0.71
CA LYS A 37 14.79 -11.39 -1.57
C LYS A 37 14.22 -10.82 -2.89
N ASP A 38 14.42 -9.55 -3.21
CA ASP A 38 15.60 -8.69 -2.96
C ASP A 38 15.32 -7.53 -2.01
N LYS A 39 16.01 -7.51 -0.85
CA LYS A 39 16.13 -6.29 -0.04
C LYS A 39 17.41 -5.59 -0.46
N GLU A 40 17.28 -4.44 -1.10
CA GLU A 40 18.29 -3.39 -0.95
C GLU A 40 18.52 -3.19 0.55
N PRO A 41 19.78 -3.20 1.02
CA PRO A 41 20.11 -3.09 2.44
C PRO A 41 19.64 -1.77 3.07
N ASP A 42 19.26 -0.78 2.26
CA ASP A 42 18.84 0.56 2.69
C ASP A 42 17.32 0.76 2.75
N SER A 43 16.52 -0.26 2.39
CA SER A 43 15.06 -0.12 2.44
C SER A 43 14.52 -0.25 3.88
N VAL A 44 13.77 0.77 4.33
CA VAL A 44 13.12 0.79 5.66
C VAL A 44 12.11 -0.35 5.75
N GLU A 45 12.31 -1.26 6.71
CA GLU A 45 11.34 -2.31 6.99
C GLU A 45 10.48 -1.95 8.19
N ILE A 46 9.16 -2.08 8.00
CA ILE A 46 8.17 -1.94 9.07
C ILE A 46 7.37 -3.22 9.10
N SER A 47 7.35 -3.87 10.26
CA SER A 47 6.48 -4.99 10.57
C SER A 47 5.78 -4.75 11.91
N ALA A 48 4.66 -5.41 12.12
CA ALA A 48 3.94 -5.36 13.38
C ALA A 48 3.58 -6.77 13.82
N TYR A 49 3.78 -7.04 15.10
CA TYR A 49 3.42 -8.29 15.74
C TYR A 49 2.70 -7.98 17.04
N ASP A 50 1.52 -8.59 17.24
CA ASP A 50 0.67 -8.30 18.40
C ASP A 50 0.49 -6.78 18.55
N ASN A 51 0.97 -6.19 19.64
CA ASN A 51 0.90 -4.77 19.96
C ASN A 51 2.25 -4.02 19.87
N LYS A 52 3.18 -4.57 19.08
CA LYS A 52 4.54 -4.05 18.90
C LYS A 52 4.82 -3.83 17.42
N ILE A 53 5.50 -2.73 17.13
CA ILE A 53 5.97 -2.39 15.78
C ILE A 53 7.48 -2.56 15.77
N VAL A 54 7.97 -3.42 14.87
CA VAL A 54 9.40 -3.59 14.60
C VAL A 54 9.74 -2.72 13.42
N VAL A 55 10.75 -1.90 13.62
CA VAL A 55 11.31 -1.06 12.58
C VAL A 55 12.77 -1.46 12.38
N GLU A 56 13.16 -1.65 11.13
CA GLU A 56 14.56 -1.85 10.74
C GLU A 56 14.97 -0.78 9.72
N ASN A 57 16.22 -0.31 9.83
CA ASN A 57 16.83 0.65 8.90
C ASN A 57 16.08 1.98 8.75
N ALA A 58 15.44 2.50 9.82
CA ALA A 58 14.82 3.82 9.75
C ALA A 58 15.87 4.95 9.68
N PRO A 59 15.55 6.06 9.00
CA PRO A 59 16.43 7.23 8.98
C PRO A 59 16.64 7.79 10.39
N ALA A 60 17.88 8.16 10.72
CA ALA A 60 18.23 8.70 12.04
C ALA A 60 17.42 9.96 12.36
N GLY A 61 16.90 10.04 13.59
CA GLY A 61 16.08 11.17 14.05
C GLY A 61 14.63 11.15 13.55
N SER A 62 14.19 10.08 12.88
CA SER A 62 12.80 9.92 12.47
C SER A 62 11.85 9.79 13.67
N LYS A 63 10.58 10.08 13.42
CA LYS A 63 9.49 9.82 14.34
C LYS A 63 8.66 8.65 13.82
N LEU A 64 8.29 7.76 14.72
CA LEU A 64 7.32 6.71 14.46
C LEU A 64 5.93 7.30 14.68
N GLU A 65 5.20 7.52 13.59
CA GLU A 65 3.84 8.04 13.63
C GLU A 65 2.86 6.92 13.28
N VAL A 66 1.83 6.73 14.10
CA VAL A 66 0.78 5.76 13.86
C VAL A 66 -0.53 6.48 13.62
N TYR A 67 -1.18 6.16 12.51
CA TYR A 67 -2.45 6.69 12.07
C TYR A 67 -3.51 5.60 12.03
N SER A 68 -4.74 5.96 12.37
CA SER A 68 -5.92 5.14 12.09
C SER A 68 -6.19 5.09 10.58
N VAL A 69 -6.99 4.11 10.14
CA VAL A 69 -7.45 4.01 8.74
C VAL A 69 -8.18 5.25 8.24
N VAL A 70 -8.74 6.06 9.14
CA VAL A 70 -9.40 7.34 8.81
C VAL A 70 -8.43 8.53 8.74
N GLY A 71 -7.13 8.32 8.94
CA GLY A 71 -6.09 9.36 8.84
C GLY A 71 -5.82 10.15 10.13
N ILE A 72 -6.44 9.78 11.25
CA ILE A 72 -6.18 10.42 12.56
C ILE A 72 -4.88 9.86 13.16
N ARG A 73 -3.96 10.72 13.59
CA ARG A 73 -2.74 10.32 14.32
C ARG A 73 -3.12 9.85 15.72
N VAL A 74 -2.88 8.57 16.02
CA VAL A 74 -3.21 7.93 17.30
C VAL A 74 -2.02 7.79 18.23
N LYS A 75 -0.80 7.73 17.68
CA LYS A 75 0.44 7.63 18.46
C LYS A 75 1.58 8.33 17.73
N GLU A 76 2.47 8.95 18.50
CA GLU A 76 3.74 9.50 18.02
C GLU A 76 4.83 9.10 19.00
N ILE A 77 5.89 8.45 18.52
CA ILE A 77 7.03 8.04 19.32
C ILE A 77 8.30 8.54 18.64
N PRO A 78 9.08 9.43 19.28
CA PRO A 78 10.37 9.84 18.73
C PRO A 78 11.35 8.65 18.77
N MET A 79 11.92 8.28 17.61
CA MET A 79 12.85 7.17 17.54
C MET A 79 14.23 7.61 18.01
N LYS A 80 14.80 6.92 18.99
CA LYS A 80 16.19 7.12 19.45
C LYS A 80 17.19 6.29 18.66
N GLN A 81 16.72 5.19 18.09
CA GLN A 81 17.52 4.20 17.37
C GLN A 81 16.89 3.90 16.00
N PRO A 82 17.71 3.69 14.95
CA PRO A 82 17.24 3.44 13.59
C PRO A 82 16.53 2.09 13.45
N SER A 83 16.85 1.12 14.30
CA SER A 83 16.18 -0.17 14.38
C SER A 83 15.72 -0.43 15.80
N GLY A 84 14.54 -1.02 15.99
CA GLY A 84 14.03 -1.28 17.32
C GLY A 84 12.57 -1.68 17.35
N GLU A 85 12.13 -2.08 18.53
CA GLU A 85 10.76 -2.48 18.79
C GLU A 85 10.05 -1.41 19.62
N TYR A 86 8.87 -1.00 19.15
CA TYR A 86 8.07 0.05 19.75
C TYR A 86 6.72 -0.53 20.15
N THR A 87 6.43 -0.51 21.45
CA THR A 87 5.13 -0.96 21.96
C THR A 87 4.14 0.19 21.82
N VAL A 88 3.02 -0.04 21.15
CA VAL A 88 2.08 1.03 20.75
C VAL A 88 0.78 1.07 21.56
N ASP A 89 0.47 0.00 22.28
CA ASP A 89 -0.74 -0.18 23.10
C ASP A 89 -2.03 0.25 22.38
N LEU A 90 -2.28 -0.36 21.22
CA LEU A 90 -3.42 -0.08 20.36
C LEU A 90 -4.37 -1.29 20.34
N ALA A 91 -5.65 -1.00 20.10
CA ALA A 91 -6.64 -2.03 19.89
C ALA A 91 -6.34 -2.83 18.61
N LYS A 92 -6.91 -4.04 18.51
CA LYS A 92 -6.80 -4.88 17.32
C LYS A 92 -7.43 -4.19 16.12
N GLY A 93 -6.72 -4.16 15.00
CA GLY A 93 -7.18 -3.47 13.81
C GLY A 93 -6.08 -3.15 12.81
N TYR A 94 -6.46 -2.42 11.77
CA TYR A 94 -5.53 -1.91 10.78
C TYR A 94 -5.08 -0.50 11.12
N TYR A 95 -3.80 -0.25 10.93
CA TYR A 95 -3.19 1.06 11.15
C TYR A 95 -2.24 1.39 10.02
N ILE A 96 -1.96 2.67 9.86
CA ILE A 96 -0.99 3.19 8.91
C ILE A 96 0.19 3.70 9.73
N VAL A 97 1.35 3.10 9.53
CA VAL A 97 2.58 3.51 10.19
C VAL A 97 3.41 4.33 9.22
N ARG A 98 3.83 5.51 9.66
CA ARG A 98 4.69 6.42 8.91
C ARG A 98 6.00 6.64 9.65
N ILE A 99 7.09 6.57 8.91
CA ILE A 99 8.45 6.83 9.37
C ILE A 99 9.14 7.67 8.30
N GLY A 100 9.29 8.97 8.56
CA GLY A 100 9.74 9.92 7.55
C GLY A 100 8.83 9.88 6.32
N ASP A 101 9.38 9.47 5.18
CA ASP A 101 8.66 9.33 3.90
C ASP A 101 8.11 7.92 3.66
N THR A 102 8.51 6.94 4.48
CA THR A 102 8.03 5.56 4.35
C THR A 102 6.70 5.39 5.05
N VAL A 103 5.71 4.84 4.35
CA VAL A 103 4.38 4.55 4.89
C VAL A 103 4.02 3.08 4.63
N ARG A 104 3.56 2.36 5.65
CA ARG A 104 3.08 0.98 5.52
C ARG A 104 1.79 0.75 6.30
N LYS A 105 0.88 -0.03 5.70
CA LYS A 105 -0.30 -0.56 6.39
C LYS A 105 0.12 -1.76 7.24
N VAL A 106 -0.25 -1.77 8.51
CA VAL A 106 0.03 -2.85 9.46
C VAL A 106 -1.26 -3.38 10.08
N SER A 107 -1.26 -4.66 10.45
CA SER A 107 -2.34 -5.28 11.22
C SER A 107 -1.88 -5.56 12.63
N ILE A 108 -2.56 -4.98 13.62
CA ILE A 108 -2.42 -5.27 15.05
C ILE A 108 -3.43 -6.37 15.39
N ARG A 109 -2.97 -7.47 16.01
CA ARG A 109 -3.74 -8.72 16.15
C ARG A 109 -4.22 -9.02 17.55
#